data_AF-A0A932K8I9-F1
#
_entry.id   AF-A0A932K8I9-F1
#
_cell.length_a   1.000
_cell.length_b   1.000
_cell.length_c   1.000
_cell.angle_alpha   90.00
_cell.angle_beta   90.00
_cell.angle_gamma   90.00
#
_symmetry.space_group_name_H-M   'P 1'
#
loop_
_entity.id
_entity.type
_entity.pdbx_description
1 polymer ?
#
loop_
_entity_poly.entity_id
_entity_poly.type
_entity_poly.pdbx_seq_one_letter_code
_entity_poly.pdbx_strand_id
1 'polypeptide(L)'
;VPSFMRRKGGIIKELHPEEIFLTSRQNFQFHLLREEKRGEVEAWVIDVAPKELRTWQRIVVWVDQGTLEVVRIEAESPANPSVLVKSTRLATDFVQVTDGIWLPGRARTEVEGRALFAGTRIEAVTRFTHYRLNEGIDGRVFAR
;
A
#
# COMPACT_ATOMS: atom_id res chain seq x y z
N VAL A 1 23.76 11.41 -13.53
CA VAL A 1 22.91 10.75 -12.52
C VAL A 1 23.84 10.00 -11.57
N PRO A 2 24.09 10.48 -10.34
CA PRO A 2 24.96 9.74 -9.43
C PRO A 2 24.14 8.78 -8.59
N SER A 3 24.53 7.51 -8.64
CA SER A 3 24.15 6.44 -7.72
C SER A 3 24.88 6.62 -6.39
N PHE A 4 24.20 6.32 -5.28
CA PHE A 4 24.79 6.34 -3.94
C PHE A 4 24.53 5.02 -3.19
N MET A 5 25.60 4.45 -2.64
CA MET A 5 25.67 3.41 -1.60
C MET A 5 26.97 3.74 -0.82
N ARG A 6 27.16 3.52 0.50
CA ARG A 6 26.67 2.50 1.44
C ARG A 6 27.11 2.85 2.87
N ARG A 7 26.41 2.34 3.89
CA ARG A 7 26.87 1.55 5.08
C ARG A 7 25.69 1.47 6.08
N LYS A 8 25.40 0.42 6.86
CA LYS A 8 25.82 -0.99 6.98
C LYS A 8 24.78 -1.58 7.97
N GLY A 9 24.17 -2.72 7.69
CA GLY A 9 23.34 -3.49 8.65
C GLY A 9 21.85 -3.11 8.67
N GLY A 10 21.00 -3.97 8.09
CA GLY A 10 19.55 -3.79 8.04
C GLY A 10 19.09 -3.44 6.63
N ILE A 11 18.56 -4.43 5.90
CA ILE A 11 18.04 -4.25 4.55
C ILE A 11 16.76 -3.41 4.66
N ILE A 12 16.87 -2.10 4.48
CA ILE A 12 15.76 -1.31 3.93
C ILE A 12 16.10 -1.23 2.44
N LYS A 13 15.36 -1.99 1.64
CA LYS A 13 15.44 -1.90 0.19
C LYS A 13 14.89 -0.52 -0.17
N GLU A 14 15.73 0.38 -0.67
CA GLU A 14 15.28 1.62 -1.28
C GLU A 14 14.36 1.22 -2.44
N LEU A 15 13.06 1.46 -2.28
CA LEU A 15 12.12 1.41 -3.38
C LEU A 15 12.35 2.70 -4.17
N HIS A 16 12.91 2.56 -5.36
CA HIS A 16 13.07 3.68 -6.27
C HIS A 16 11.67 4.22 -6.66
N PRO A 17 11.42 5.54 -6.71
CA PRO A 17 10.12 6.10 -7.08
C PRO A 17 9.57 5.58 -8.42
N GLU A 18 10.47 5.29 -9.37
CA GLU A 18 10.19 4.65 -10.66
C GLU A 18 9.80 3.16 -10.56
N GLU A 19 10.12 2.48 -9.45
CA GLU A 19 9.67 1.11 -9.15
C GLU A 19 8.30 1.09 -8.45
N ILE A 20 7.84 2.23 -7.90
CA ILE A 20 6.56 2.35 -7.15
C ILE A 20 5.37 2.67 -8.08
N PHE A 21 5.59 3.18 -9.29
CA PHE A 21 4.51 3.51 -10.23
C PHE A 21 4.63 2.76 -11.55
N LEU A 22 4.34 1.46 -11.52
CA LEU A 22 3.90 0.76 -12.72
C LEU A 22 2.70 -0.13 -12.36
N THR A 23 1.56 0.51 -12.12
CA THR A 23 0.21 -0.09 -12.18
C THR A 23 -0.16 -0.48 -13.63
N SER A 24 0.82 -0.89 -14.42
CA SER A 24 0.61 -1.31 -15.79
C SER A 24 0.41 -2.82 -15.84
N ARG A 25 -0.37 -3.29 -16.83
CA ARG A 25 -0.49 -4.71 -17.16
C ARG A 25 0.86 -5.38 -17.46
N GLN A 26 1.95 -4.63 -17.60
CA GLN A 26 3.28 -5.20 -17.83
C GLN A 26 3.83 -5.83 -16.55
N ASN A 27 3.49 -5.28 -15.38
CA ASN A 27 4.06 -5.71 -14.09
C ASN A 27 3.07 -6.49 -13.21
N PHE A 28 1.77 -6.40 -13.49
CA PHE A 28 0.73 -7.05 -12.72
C PHE A 28 -0.23 -7.85 -13.60
N GLN A 29 -0.76 -8.93 -13.04
CA GLN A 29 -1.93 -9.63 -13.54
C GLN A 29 -3.12 -9.24 -12.67
N PHE A 30 -4.27 -9.05 -13.32
CA PHE A 30 -5.50 -8.61 -12.67
C PHE A 30 -6.56 -9.68 -12.88
N HIS A 31 -7.18 -10.14 -11.79
CA HIS A 31 -8.26 -11.11 -11.84
C HIS A 31 -9.47 -10.54 -11.12
N LEU A 32 -10.57 -10.36 -11.83
CA LEU A 32 -11.84 -10.03 -11.20
C LEU A 32 -12.26 -11.22 -10.33
N LEU A 33 -12.36 -11.00 -9.02
CA LEU A 33 -12.77 -12.02 -8.07
C LEU A 33 -14.28 -12.09 -7.95
N ARG A 34 -14.92 -10.93 -7.77
CA ARG A 34 -16.37 -10.79 -7.56
C ARG A 34 -16.78 -9.32 -7.67
N GLU A 35 -18.08 -9.11 -7.65
CA GLU A 35 -18.70 -7.83 -7.32
C GLU A 35 -19.11 -7.84 -5.85
N GLU A 36 -18.97 -6.71 -5.16
CA GLU A 36 -19.25 -6.58 -3.74
C GLU A 36 -19.84 -5.19 -3.44
N LYS A 37 -20.97 -5.17 -2.73
CA LYS A 37 -21.52 -3.94 -2.16
C LYS A 37 -20.86 -3.63 -0.82
N ARG A 38 -20.20 -2.48 -0.71
CA ARG A 38 -19.60 -1.95 0.51
C ARG A 38 -20.28 -0.65 0.93
N GLY A 39 -21.22 -0.76 1.86
CA GLY A 39 -22.06 0.38 2.23
C GLY A 39 -22.90 0.82 1.03
N GLU A 40 -22.71 2.06 0.58
CA GLU A 40 -23.40 2.62 -0.59
C GLU A 40 -22.64 2.39 -1.91
N VAL A 41 -21.40 1.90 -1.85
CA VAL A 41 -20.54 1.69 -3.02
C VAL A 41 -20.71 0.26 -3.54
N GLU A 42 -21.11 0.13 -4.80
CA GLU A 42 -20.94 -1.13 -5.56
C GLU A 42 -19.50 -1.17 -6.09
N ALA A 43 -18.76 -2.25 -5.84
CA ALA A 43 -17.36 -2.36 -6.21
C ALA A 43 -17.02 -3.67 -6.93
N TRP A 44 -16.11 -3.59 -7.90
CA TRP A 44 -15.38 -4.77 -8.37
C TRP A 44 -14.24 -5.08 -7.41
N VAL A 45 -14.18 -6.33 -6.98
CA VAL A 45 -13.09 -6.84 -6.15
C VAL A 45 -12.09 -7.54 -7.07
N ILE A 46 -10.88 -7.01 -7.14
CA ILE A 46 -9.87 -7.44 -8.09
C ILE A 46 -8.63 -7.91 -7.33
N ASP A 47 -8.17 -9.12 -7.64
CA ASP A 47 -6.85 -9.59 -7.22
C ASP A 47 -5.77 -9.02 -8.14
N VAL A 48 -4.72 -8.47 -7.53
CA VAL A 48 -3.60 -7.82 -8.20
C VAL A 48 -2.33 -8.62 -7.89
N ALA A 49 -1.99 -9.54 -8.79
CA ALA A 49 -0.84 -10.42 -8.63
C ALA A 49 0.39 -9.83 -9.35
N PRO A 50 1.50 -9.53 -8.65
CA PRO A 50 2.72 -9.09 -9.32
C PRO A 50 3.29 -10.21 -10.19
N LYS A 51 3.69 -9.88 -11.42
CA LYS A 51 4.30 -10.84 -12.37
C LYS A 51 5.71 -11.26 -11.96
N GLU A 52 6.42 -10.38 -11.24
CA GLU A 52 7.68 -10.70 -10.58
C GLU A 52 7.52 -10.64 -9.06
N LEU A 53 7.83 -11.74 -8.38
CA LEU A 53 7.76 -11.83 -6.92
C LEU A 53 8.77 -10.86 -6.29
N ARG A 54 8.28 -9.79 -5.65
CA ARG A 54 9.19 -8.85 -4.97
C ARG A 54 8.88 -8.55 -3.50
N THR A 55 7.66 -8.66 -2.97
CA THR A 55 7.43 -8.46 -1.50
C THR A 55 6.04 -8.84 -0.97
N TRP A 56 4.97 -8.72 -1.78
CA TRP A 56 3.58 -8.92 -1.35
C TRP A 56 3.00 -10.15 -2.04
N GLN A 57 2.41 -11.07 -1.28
CA GLN A 57 1.84 -12.31 -1.85
C GLN A 57 0.42 -12.13 -2.34
N ARG A 58 -0.33 -11.20 -1.73
CA ARG A 58 -1.71 -10.95 -2.10
C ARG A 58 -2.01 -9.47 -2.00
N ILE A 59 -2.54 -8.90 -3.06
CA ILE A 59 -3.07 -7.53 -3.07
C ILE A 59 -4.48 -7.63 -3.65
N VAL A 60 -5.47 -7.19 -2.88
CA VAL A 60 -6.86 -7.11 -3.32
C VAL A 60 -7.27 -5.65 -3.33
N VAL A 61 -7.89 -5.22 -4.43
CA VAL A 61 -8.37 -3.86 -4.59
C VAL A 61 -9.86 -3.86 -4.83
N TRP A 62 -10.55 -2.87 -4.25
CA TRP A 62 -11.95 -2.60 -4.51
C TRP A 62 -12.01 -1.34 -5.36
N VAL A 63 -12.65 -1.46 -6.52
CA VAL A 63 -12.83 -0.36 -7.47
C VAL A 63 -14.31 -0.05 -7.57
N ASP A 64 -14.70 1.18 -7.27
CA ASP A 64 -16.08 1.65 -7.37
C ASP A 64 -16.58 1.56 -8.82
N GLN A 65 -17.77 1.00 -9.00
CA GLN A 65 -18.31 0.74 -10.34
C GLN A 65 -18.77 2.00 -11.08
N GLY A 66 -19.14 3.06 -10.35
CA GLY A 66 -19.63 4.31 -10.95
C GLY A 66 -18.51 5.29 -11.29
N THR A 67 -17.45 5.32 -10.49
CA THR A 67 -16.34 6.29 -10.61
C THR A 67 -15.06 5.67 -11.13
N LEU A 68 -14.94 4.34 -11.13
CA LEU A 68 -13.71 3.60 -11.45
C LEU A 68 -12.54 3.87 -10.49
N GLU A 69 -12.83 4.49 -9.33
CA GLU A 69 -11.83 4.87 -8.34
C GLU A 69 -11.56 3.74 -7.34
N VAL A 70 -10.33 3.67 -6.85
CA VAL A 70 -9.96 2.68 -5.84
C VAL A 70 -10.49 3.15 -4.49
N VAL A 71 -11.42 2.39 -3.91
CA VAL A 71 -12.03 2.70 -2.61
C VAL A 71 -11.38 1.95 -1.46
N ARG A 72 -10.70 0.83 -1.75
CA ARG A 72 -9.92 0.09 -0.76
C ARG A 72 -8.80 -0.71 -1.39
N ILE A 73 -7.72 -0.86 -0.63
CA ILE A 73 -6.66 -1.81 -0.90
C ILE A 73 -6.43 -2.66 0.35
N GLU A 74 -6.32 -3.97 0.17
CA GLU A 74 -5.78 -4.89 1.16
C GLU A 74 -4.53 -5.56 0.61
N ALA A 75 -3.50 -5.69 1.44
CA ALA A 75 -2.27 -6.37 1.07
C ALA A 75 -1.78 -7.28 2.21
N GLU A 76 -1.28 -8.45 1.85
CA GLU A 76 -0.64 -9.37 2.78
C GLU A 76 0.77 -9.73 2.28
N SER A 77 1.75 -9.59 3.18
CA SER A 77 3.10 -10.08 2.98
C SER A 77 3.36 -11.25 3.93
N PRO A 78 3.83 -12.40 3.43
CA PRO A 78 4.29 -13.50 4.27
C PRO A 78 5.57 -13.09 5.00
N ALA A 79 5.92 -13.88 6.02
CA ALA A 79 7.17 -13.75 6.75
C ALA A 79 8.37 -13.47 5.84
N ASN A 80 9.14 -12.42 6.14
CA ASN A 80 10.48 -12.30 5.59
C ASN A 80 11.40 -13.23 6.39
N PRO A 81 12.08 -14.21 5.77
CA PRO A 81 12.93 -15.17 6.48
C PRO A 81 14.08 -14.54 7.28
N SER A 82 14.42 -13.27 7.02
CA SER A 82 15.47 -12.53 7.72
C SER A 82 14.99 -11.64 8.88
N VAL A 83 13.68 -11.58 9.15
CA VAL A 83 13.08 -10.67 10.14
C VAL A 83 12.16 -11.46 11.09
N LEU A 84 12.12 -11.07 12.37
CA LEU A 84 11.21 -11.60 13.38
C LEU A 84 9.70 -11.43 13.07
N VAL A 85 9.34 -10.86 11.91
CA VAL A 85 7.97 -10.62 11.46
C VAL A 85 7.46 -11.84 10.70
N LYS A 86 6.37 -12.43 11.20
CA LYS A 86 5.68 -13.60 10.63
C LYS A 86 4.68 -13.24 9.55
N SER A 87 4.00 -12.11 9.68
CA SER A 87 3.05 -11.63 8.68
C SER A 87 2.85 -10.14 8.82
N THR A 88 2.54 -9.49 7.71
CA THR A 88 2.07 -8.10 7.70
C THR A 88 0.80 -8.04 6.86
N ARG A 89 -0.25 -7.48 7.45
CA ARG A 89 -1.51 -7.17 6.76
C ARG A 89 -1.70 -5.67 6.75
N LEU A 90 -2.03 -5.14 5.59
CA LEU A 90 -2.36 -3.74 5.38
C LEU A 90 -3.78 -3.68 4.82
N ALA A 91 -4.59 -2.77 5.35
CA ALA A 91 -5.87 -2.39 4.78
C ALA A 91 -5.96 -0.87 4.76
N THR A 92 -6.19 -0.30 3.59
CA THR A 92 -6.32 1.15 3.40
C THR A 92 -7.65 1.44 2.72
N ASP A 93 -8.49 2.21 3.39
CA ASP A 93 -9.73 2.77 2.83
C ASP A 93 -9.44 4.16 2.29
N PHE A 94 -9.95 4.45 1.09
CA PHE A 94 -9.77 5.72 0.40
C PHE A 94 -11.04 6.55 0.51
N VAL A 95 -10.87 7.86 0.53
CA VAL A 95 -11.96 8.83 0.57
C VAL A 95 -11.73 9.87 -0.51
N GLN A 96 -12.83 10.32 -1.11
CA GLN A 96 -12.78 11.46 -2.01
C GLN A 96 -12.51 12.73 -1.19
N VAL A 97 -11.41 13.43 -1.50
CA VAL A 97 -11.02 14.68 -0.82
C VAL A 97 -11.43 15.92 -1.60
N THR A 98 -11.55 15.78 -2.93
CA THR A 98 -12.11 16.77 -3.85
C THR A 98 -12.54 16.04 -5.13
N ASP A 99 -13.19 16.74 -6.05
CA ASP A 99 -13.63 16.17 -7.33
C ASP A 99 -12.49 15.44 -8.06
N GLY A 100 -12.73 14.17 -8.40
CA GLY A 100 -11.76 13.28 -9.05
C GLY A 100 -10.47 12.94 -8.26
N ILE A 101 -10.36 13.29 -6.97
CA ILE A 101 -9.16 12.98 -6.18
C ILE A 101 -9.52 12.14 -4.95
N TRP A 102 -9.03 10.91 -4.95
CA TRP A 102 -9.16 9.95 -3.87
C TRP A 102 -7.84 9.75 -3.14
N LEU A 103 -7.83 9.96 -1.83
CA LEU A 103 -6.66 9.79 -0.98
C LEU A 103 -6.98 8.83 0.18
N PRO A 104 -5.98 8.20 0.81
CA PRO A 104 -6.20 7.37 1.98
C PRO A 104 -6.99 8.13 3.06
N GLY A 105 -8.13 7.62 3.52
CA GLY A 105 -8.83 8.18 4.68
C GLY A 105 -8.41 7.47 5.97
N ARG A 106 -8.16 6.16 5.87
CA ARG A 106 -7.77 5.32 6.99
C ARG A 106 -6.87 4.19 6.51
N ALA A 107 -5.78 3.94 7.24
CA ALA A 107 -4.97 2.75 7.06
C ALA A 107 -4.92 1.95 8.38
N ARG A 108 -4.98 0.64 8.27
CA ARG A 108 -4.78 -0.31 9.36
C ARG A 108 -3.66 -1.25 8.96
N THR A 109 -2.63 -1.31 9.78
CA THR A 109 -1.52 -2.24 9.61
C THR A 109 -1.48 -3.17 10.79
N GLU A 110 -1.50 -4.47 10.53
CA GLU A 110 -1.29 -5.50 11.53
C GLU A 110 0.01 -6.22 11.23
N VAL A 111 0.88 -6.31 12.22
CA VAL A 111 2.15 -7.02 12.13
C VAL A 111 2.17 -8.07 13.22
N GLU A 112 2.34 -9.33 12.83
CA GLU A 112 2.56 -10.42 13.76
C GLU A 112 4.03 -10.84 13.70
N GLY A 113 4.63 -11.09 14.85
CA GLY A 113 6.05 -11.42 14.91
C GLY A 113 6.47 -12.01 16.25
N ARG A 114 7.78 -11.96 16.51
CA ARG A 114 8.39 -12.29 17.78
C ARG A 114 9.24 -11.11 18.28
N ALA A 115 9.16 -10.81 19.56
CA ALA A 115 10.11 -9.94 20.24
C ALA A 115 10.61 -10.68 21.48
N LEU A 116 11.93 -10.80 21.63
CA LEU A 116 12.58 -11.39 22.82
C LEU A 116 11.90 -12.69 23.30
N PHE A 117 11.74 -13.66 22.39
CA PHE A 117 11.13 -14.98 22.63
C PHE A 117 9.60 -15.03 22.86
N ALA A 118 8.91 -13.90 23.01
CA ALA A 118 7.46 -13.83 23.08
C ALA A 118 6.84 -13.56 21.68
N GLY A 119 5.65 -14.12 21.43
CA GLY A 119 4.84 -13.72 20.29
C GLY A 119 4.32 -12.29 20.47
N THR A 120 4.40 -11.47 19.44
CA THR A 120 3.97 -10.06 19.49
C THR A 120 3.03 -9.80 18.32
N ARG A 121 1.93 -9.09 18.61
CA ARG A 121 1.04 -8.52 17.60
C ARG A 121 1.02 -7.01 17.78
N ILE A 122 1.34 -6.29 16.72
CA ILE A 122 1.30 -4.84 16.67
C ILE A 122 0.19 -4.45 15.73
N GLU A 123 -0.68 -3.56 16.18
CA GLU A 123 -1.70 -2.94 15.35
C GLU A 123 -1.45 -1.43 15.31
N ALA A 124 -1.37 -0.88 14.10
CA ALA A 124 -1.30 0.54 13.86
C ALA A 124 -2.53 0.97 13.07
N VAL A 125 -3.22 2.01 13.56
CA VAL A 125 -4.34 2.63 12.85
C VAL A 125 -3.98 4.08 12.59
N THR A 126 -3.88 4.44 11.32
CA THR A 126 -3.64 5.82 10.87
C THR A 126 -4.93 6.37 10.30
N ARG A 127 -5.28 7.59 10.71
CA ARG A 127 -6.37 8.37 10.12
C ARG A 127 -5.77 9.60 9.47
N PHE A 128 -6.07 9.78 8.20
CA PHE A 128 -5.62 10.94 7.46
C PHE A 128 -6.75 11.96 7.43
N THR A 129 -6.44 13.19 7.81
CA THR A 129 -7.43 14.28 7.91
C THR A 129 -6.77 15.58 7.46
N HIS A 130 -7.59 16.58 7.12
CA HIS A 130 -7.11 17.92 6.74
C HIS A 130 -6.16 17.91 5.53
N TYR A 131 -6.49 17.10 4.51
CA TYR A 131 -5.78 17.16 3.25
C TYR A 131 -5.82 18.56 2.67
N ARG A 132 -4.65 19.04 2.22
CA ARG A 132 -4.51 20.29 1.49
C ARG A 132 -3.82 20.02 0.17
N LEU A 133 -4.32 20.65 -0.87
CA LEU A 133 -3.83 20.48 -2.24
C LEU A 133 -3.25 21.81 -2.71
N ASN A 134 -2.18 21.74 -3.50
CA ASN A 134 -1.60 22.91 -4.16
C ASN A 134 -1.15 24.05 -3.22
N GLU A 135 -0.68 23.73 -2.01
CA GLU A 135 -0.20 24.71 -1.00
C GLU A 135 1.10 25.45 -1.38
N GLY A 136 1.62 25.27 -2.60
CA GLY A 136 2.87 25.91 -3.02
C GLY A 136 4.07 25.52 -2.18
N ILE A 137 4.14 24.26 -1.73
CA ILE A 137 5.26 23.73 -0.92
C ILE A 137 6.56 23.95 -1.70
N ASP A 138 7.52 24.66 -1.07
CA ASP A 138 8.82 24.97 -1.68
C ASP A 138 9.56 23.67 -2.03
N GLY A 139 10.05 23.58 -3.27
CA GLY A 139 10.82 22.44 -3.77
C GLY A 139 12.04 22.09 -2.90
N ARG A 140 12.59 23.05 -2.16
CA ARG A 140 13.69 22.85 -1.22
C ARG A 140 13.33 21.95 -0.04
N VAL A 141 12.04 21.81 0.30
CA VAL A 141 11.60 20.83 1.31
C VAL A 141 11.91 19.38 0.87
N PHE A 142 12.02 19.16 -0.45
CA PHE A 142 12.34 17.87 -1.04
C PHE A 142 13.81 17.72 -1.44
N ALA A 143 14.60 18.81 -1.37
CA ALA A 143 16.03 18.77 -1.64
C ALA A 143 16.77 18.31 -0.36
N ARG A 144 17.43 17.15 -0.44
CA ARG A 144 18.40 16.68 0.55
C ARG A 144 19.81 16.89 0.03
#